data_AF-A0A1A9ZDD3-F1
#
_entry.id   AF-A0A1A9ZDD3-F1
#
_cell.length_a   1.000
_cell.length_b   1.000
_cell.length_c   1.000
_cell.angle_alpha   90.00
_cell.angle_beta   90.00
_cell.angle_gamma   90.00
#
_symmetry.space_group_name_H-M   'P 1'
#
loop_
_entity.id
_entity.type
_entity.pdbx_description
1 polymer ?
#
loop_
_entity_poly.entity_id
_entity_poly.type
_entity_poly.pdbx_seq_one_letter_code
_entity_poly.pdbx_strand_id
1 'polypeptide(L)'
;MSASPTARQVLSMPIKTKRITISDPIQMPEVYSSTPGGTMYSTTPGGTKIIYERAFLKELRGSPLSLSPPANIPVCLLRGTPRTPFRKCVPPPADLVKKTESLKIEDQEQFQLDL
;
A
#
# COMPACT_ATOMS: atom_id res chain seq x y z
N MET A 1 -11.71 -14.95 -20.13
CA MET A 1 -10.29 -14.81 -19.74
C MET A 1 -9.87 -16.06 -18.97
N SER A 2 -9.20 -17.02 -19.60
CA SER A 2 -8.67 -18.21 -18.93
C SER A 2 -7.17 -18.03 -18.70
N ALA A 3 -6.76 -18.03 -17.43
CA ALA A 3 -5.34 -18.10 -17.09
C ALA A 3 -4.76 -19.43 -17.61
N SER A 4 -3.51 -19.40 -18.09
CA SER A 4 -2.83 -20.56 -18.66
C SER A 4 -2.70 -21.72 -17.64
N PRO A 5 -2.67 -22.98 -18.10
CA PRO A 5 -2.55 -24.16 -17.22
C PRO A 5 -1.33 -24.10 -16.29
N THR A 6 -0.23 -23.51 -16.76
CA THR A 6 1.01 -23.29 -15.99
C THR A 6 0.77 -22.40 -14.77
N ALA A 7 -0.05 -21.34 -14.87
CA ALA A 7 -0.36 -20.48 -13.73
C ALA A 7 -1.17 -21.21 -12.64
N ARG A 8 -1.96 -22.22 -13.03
CA ARG A 8 -2.72 -23.05 -12.07
C ARG A 8 -1.83 -24.07 -11.34
N GLN A 9 -0.80 -24.61 -12.00
CA GLN A 9 0.12 -25.58 -11.39
C GLN A 9 1.03 -24.98 -10.31
N VAL A 10 1.33 -23.68 -10.36
CA VAL A 10 2.13 -23.02 -9.30
C VAL A 10 1.44 -23.06 -7.94
N LEU A 11 0.11 -23.19 -7.89
CA LEU A 11 -0.65 -23.27 -6.64
C LEU A 11 -0.63 -24.67 -5.99
N SER A 12 -0.15 -25.71 -6.69
CA SER A 12 -0.24 -27.10 -6.22
C SER A 12 1.07 -27.67 -5.66
N MET A 13 2.19 -26.93 -5.70
CA MET A 13 3.45 -27.35 -5.09
C MET A 13 3.64 -26.64 -3.75
N PRO A 14 4.03 -27.34 -2.67
CA PRO A 14 4.25 -26.72 -1.37
C PRO A 14 5.40 -25.71 -1.47
N ILE A 15 5.07 -24.43 -1.32
CA ILE A 15 6.05 -23.33 -1.30
C ILE A 15 6.99 -23.56 -0.11
N LYS A 16 8.30 -23.68 -0.39
CA LYS A 16 9.31 -23.70 0.66
C LYS A 16 9.27 -22.36 1.39
N THR A 17 9.00 -22.41 2.69
CA THR A 17 8.95 -21.23 3.56
C THR A 17 10.17 -21.22 4.48
N LYS A 18 10.87 -20.08 4.53
CA LYS A 18 11.97 -19.82 5.46
C LYS A 18 11.59 -18.64 6.34
N ARG A 19 11.96 -18.66 7.61
CA ARG A 19 11.79 -17.54 8.54
C ARG A 19 13.15 -17.01 8.95
N ILE A 20 13.30 -15.70 8.95
CA ILE A 20 14.52 -15.01 9.33
C ILE A 20 14.19 -14.00 10.42
N THR A 21 14.87 -14.11 11.56
CA THR A 21 14.87 -13.13 12.63
C THR A 21 15.76 -11.95 12.25
N ILE A 22 15.25 -10.73 12.38
CA ILE A 22 16.03 -9.51 12.16
C ILE A 22 16.42 -8.95 13.51
N SER A 23 17.71 -8.70 13.72
CA SER A 23 18.28 -8.08 14.93
C SER A 23 18.97 -6.74 14.66
N ASP A 24 19.24 -6.41 13.40
CA ASP A 24 19.94 -5.21 12.96
C ASP A 24 19.27 -4.68 11.68
N PRO A 25 19.10 -3.35 11.49
CA PRO A 25 18.59 -2.78 10.25
C PRO A 25 19.29 -3.28 8.98
N ILE A 26 20.59 -3.60 9.05
CA ILE A 26 21.40 -4.08 7.90
C ILE A 26 20.93 -5.46 7.41
N GLN A 27 20.23 -6.23 8.25
CA GLN A 27 19.67 -7.53 7.89
C GLN A 27 18.34 -7.43 7.13
N MET A 28 17.72 -6.24 7.06
CA MET A 28 16.55 -6.05 6.22
C MET A 28 16.94 -6.18 4.75
N PRO A 29 16.19 -6.97 3.95
CA PRO A 29 16.40 -7.02 2.51
C PRO A 29 16.14 -5.65 1.87
N GLU A 30 16.84 -5.35 0.79
CA GLU A 30 16.60 -4.13 0.01
C GLU A 30 15.24 -4.16 -0.69
N VAL A 31 14.83 -5.35 -1.17
CA VAL A 31 13.54 -5.57 -1.84
C VAL A 31 12.70 -6.56 -1.05
N TYR A 32 11.56 -6.08 -0.54
CA TYR A 32 10.57 -6.89 0.16
C TYR A 32 9.15 -6.41 -0.12
N SER A 33 8.18 -7.22 0.27
CA SER A 33 6.76 -6.89 0.26
C SER A 33 6.15 -7.07 1.65
N SER A 34 4.94 -6.55 1.85
CA SER A 34 4.19 -6.72 3.09
C SER A 34 2.76 -7.18 2.79
N THR A 35 2.20 -7.96 3.71
CA THR A 35 0.76 -8.28 3.68
C THR A 35 -0.04 -7.17 4.37
N PRO A 36 -1.38 -7.08 4.17
CA PRO A 36 -2.21 -6.15 4.94
C PRO A 36 -2.13 -6.35 6.47
N GLY A 37 -1.84 -7.58 6.94
CA GLY A 37 -1.50 -7.86 8.36
C GLY A 37 -0.10 -7.41 8.78
N GLY A 38 0.67 -6.85 7.84
CA GLY A 38 2.01 -6.32 7.98
C GLY A 38 3.12 -7.36 7.91
N THR A 39 2.86 -8.65 7.68
CA THR A 39 3.95 -9.64 7.61
C THR A 39 4.89 -9.29 6.45
N MET A 40 6.17 -9.13 6.76
CA MET A 40 7.21 -8.83 5.76
C MET A 40 7.65 -10.12 5.10
N TYR A 41 7.74 -10.13 3.77
CA TYR A 41 8.19 -11.30 3.04
C TYR A 41 8.87 -10.93 1.74
N SER A 42 9.69 -11.84 1.23
CA SER A 42 10.16 -11.83 -0.14
C SER A 42 10.04 -13.22 -0.76
N THR A 43 10.17 -13.30 -2.08
CA THR A 43 10.21 -14.57 -2.79
C THR A 43 11.47 -14.57 -3.65
N THR A 44 12.32 -15.57 -3.48
CA THR A 44 13.50 -15.73 -4.35
C THR A 44 13.08 -16.23 -5.73
N PRO A 45 13.88 -16.01 -6.79
CA PRO A 45 13.57 -16.54 -8.14
C PRO A 45 13.31 -18.05 -8.16
N GLY A 46 13.92 -18.82 -7.26
CA GLY A 46 13.66 -20.26 -7.06
C GLY A 46 12.36 -20.61 -6.32
N GLY A 47 11.45 -19.64 -6.11
CA GLY A 47 10.13 -19.85 -5.53
C GLY A 47 10.11 -20.02 -4.00
N THR A 48 11.22 -19.80 -3.30
CA THR A 48 11.23 -19.89 -1.83
C THR A 48 10.69 -18.59 -1.23
N LYS A 49 9.66 -18.70 -0.39
CA LYS A 49 9.12 -17.57 0.37
C LYS A 49 9.93 -17.39 1.64
N ILE A 50 10.49 -16.20 1.83
CA ILE A 50 11.21 -15.82 3.04
C ILE A 50 10.30 -14.87 3.83
N ILE A 51 10.05 -15.18 5.10
CA ILE A 51 9.31 -14.33 6.03
C ILE A 51 10.32 -13.68 6.96
N TYR A 52 10.30 -12.36 7.02
CA TYR A 52 11.19 -11.58 7.89
C TYR A 52 10.44 -11.17 9.15
N GLU A 53 10.98 -11.52 10.32
CA GLU A 53 10.40 -11.11 11.57
C GLU A 53 10.63 -9.63 11.86
N ARG A 54 9.66 -9.00 12.51
CA ARG A 54 9.69 -7.57 12.86
C ARG A 54 9.89 -7.33 14.35
N ALA A 55 10.33 -8.33 15.11
CA ALA A 55 10.45 -8.20 16.57
C ALA A 55 11.34 -7.00 16.94
N PHE A 56 12.53 -6.93 16.35
CA PHE A 56 13.46 -5.82 16.50
C PHE A 56 12.86 -4.45 16.11
N LEU A 57 12.21 -4.35 14.94
CA LEU A 57 11.55 -3.11 14.51
C LEU A 57 10.42 -2.68 15.47
N LYS A 58 9.69 -3.63 16.05
CA LYS A 58 8.64 -3.36 17.03
C LYS A 58 9.20 -2.86 18.35
N GLU A 59 10.35 -3.35 18.76
CA GLU A 59 11.06 -2.86 19.95
C GLU A 59 11.49 -1.40 19.78
N LEU A 60 12.02 -1.06 18.59
CA LEU A 60 12.40 0.32 18.24
C LEU A 60 11.24 1.33 18.23
N ARG A 61 9.98 0.87 18.26
CA ARG A 61 8.80 1.74 18.38
C ARG A 61 8.85 2.60 19.65
N GLY A 62 9.46 2.10 20.73
CA GLY A 62 9.59 2.82 22.00
C GLY A 62 10.74 3.83 22.05
N SER A 63 11.61 3.86 21.03
CA SER A 63 12.76 4.77 20.98
C SER A 63 12.30 6.23 20.91
N PRO A 64 12.99 7.18 21.56
CA PRO A 64 12.66 8.62 21.50
C PRO A 64 12.64 9.15 20.06
N LEU A 65 13.48 8.62 19.17
CA LEU A 65 13.51 9.02 17.76
C LEU A 65 12.21 8.68 17.03
N SER A 66 11.55 7.58 17.42
CA SER A 66 10.30 7.10 16.83
C SER A 66 9.06 7.87 17.30
N LEU A 67 9.20 8.77 18.29
CA LEU A 67 8.12 9.58 18.85
C LEU A 67 8.02 10.98 18.24
N SER A 68 8.86 11.29 17.27
CA SER A 68 8.85 12.56 16.54
C SER A 68 7.53 12.75 15.78
N PRO A 69 6.74 13.81 16.04
CA PRO A 69 5.50 14.06 15.30
C PRO A 69 5.75 14.23 13.79
N PRO A 70 4.93 13.59 12.94
CA PRO A 70 5.12 13.68 11.49
C PRO A 70 4.73 15.06 10.96
N ALA A 71 5.62 15.70 10.20
CA ALA A 71 5.45 17.08 9.75
C ALA A 71 4.38 17.25 8.65
N ASN A 72 4.28 16.29 7.73
CA ASN A 72 3.50 16.43 6.48
C ASN A 72 2.27 15.52 6.44
N ILE A 73 1.59 15.34 7.58
CA ILE A 73 0.37 14.53 7.67
C ILE A 73 -0.84 15.43 7.90
N PRO A 74 -1.91 15.33 7.07
CA PRO A 74 -3.15 16.06 7.30
C PRO A 74 -3.72 15.78 8.69
N VAL A 75 -4.19 16.84 9.37
CA VAL A 75 -4.69 16.77 10.75
C VAL A 75 -5.75 15.68 10.94
N CYS A 76 -6.59 15.41 9.94
CA CYS A 76 -7.62 14.39 10.04
C CYS A 76 -7.12 12.94 10.01
N LEU A 77 -5.85 12.72 9.66
CA LEU A 77 -5.20 11.41 9.78
C LEU A 77 -4.47 11.25 11.12
N LEU A 78 -4.27 12.34 11.86
CA LEU A 78 -3.63 12.28 13.16
C LEU A 78 -4.49 11.52 14.16
N ARG A 79 -3.84 10.74 15.03
CA ARG A 79 -4.55 9.99 16.07
C ARG A 79 -5.22 10.95 17.04
N GLY A 80 -6.50 10.69 17.36
CA GLY A 80 -7.26 11.46 18.34
C GLY A 80 -8.01 12.67 17.77
N THR A 81 -7.88 12.97 16.47
CA THR A 81 -8.70 14.00 15.82
C THR A 81 -10.09 13.45 15.46
N PRO A 82 -11.13 14.30 15.46
CA PRO A 82 -12.46 13.86 15.04
C PRO A 82 -12.42 13.37 13.60
N ARG A 83 -13.22 12.34 13.28
CA ARG A 83 -13.31 11.77 11.93
C ARG A 83 -13.91 12.81 10.97
N THR A 84 -13.07 13.68 10.42
CA THR A 84 -13.44 14.58 9.33
C THR A 84 -13.21 13.87 8.00
N PRO A 85 -14.15 13.96 7.05
CA PRO A 85 -13.97 13.35 5.73
C PRO A 85 -12.72 13.92 5.05
N PHE A 86 -11.92 13.05 4.43
CA PHE A 86 -10.61 13.38 3.84
C PHE A 86 -10.64 14.61 2.91
N ARG A 87 -11.75 14.76 2.17
CA ARG A 87 -12.04 15.91 1.28
C ARG A 87 -12.00 17.27 1.98
N LYS A 88 -12.19 17.33 3.29
CA LYS A 88 -12.18 18.57 4.09
C LYS A 88 -10.81 18.89 4.71
N CYS A 89 -9.89 17.92 4.74
CA CYS A 89 -8.57 18.10 5.33
C CYS A 89 -7.43 18.15 4.29
N VAL A 90 -7.70 17.78 3.05
CA VAL A 90 -6.79 18.00 1.92
C VAL A 90 -7.47 18.99 0.97
N PRO A 91 -6.93 20.22 0.80
CA PRO A 91 -7.46 21.13 -0.20
C PRO A 91 -7.37 20.47 -1.58
N PRO A 92 -8.38 20.62 -2.45
CA PRO A 92 -8.29 20.10 -3.80
C PRO A 92 -7.05 20.68 -4.48
N PRO A 93 -6.26 19.89 -5.22
CA PRO A 93 -5.15 20.41 -5.99
C PRO A 93 -5.69 21.51 -6.92
N ALA A 94 -4.98 22.63 -7.00
CA ALA A 94 -5.43 23.84 -7.70
C ALA A 94 -5.81 23.58 -9.17
N ASP A 95 -5.24 22.55 -9.78
CA ASP A 95 -5.49 22.15 -11.16
C ASP A 95 -6.89 21.53 -11.38
N LEU A 96 -7.51 20.96 -10.34
CA LEU A 96 -8.86 20.39 -10.45
C LEU A 96 -9.97 21.45 -10.39
N VAL A 97 -9.72 22.60 -9.74
CA VAL A 97 -10.72 23.66 -9.59
C VAL A 97 -11.01 24.34 -10.94
N LYS A 98 -10.02 24.44 -11.82
CA LYS A 98 -10.17 25.02 -13.17
C LYS A 98 -10.97 24.13 -14.14
N LYS A 99 -11.07 22.83 -13.88
CA LYS A 99 -11.77 21.88 -14.77
C LYS A 99 -13.27 21.81 -14.52
N THR A 100 -13.74 22.24 -13.35
CA THR A 100 -15.18 22.22 -13.02
C THR A 100 -15.99 23.34 -13.68
N GLU A 101 -15.37 24.46 -14.07
CA GLU A 101 -16.08 25.53 -14.80
C GLU A 101 -16.27 25.20 -16.29
N SER A 102 -15.40 24.37 -16.86
CA SER A 102 -15.40 24.00 -18.28
C SER A 102 -16.25 22.76 -18.63
N LEU A 103 -16.90 22.13 -17.63
CA LEU A 103 -17.81 21.00 -17.83
C LEU A 103 -19.29 21.38 -17.77
N LYS A 104 -19.63 22.66 -17.99
CA LYS A 104 -20.94 23.03 -18.53
C LYS A 104 -20.90 22.84 -20.05
N ILE A 105 -20.61 21.62 -20.50
CA ILE A 105 -20.78 21.25 -21.90
C ILE A 105 -22.17 20.62 -21.99
N GLU A 106 -22.92 21.18 -22.91
CA GLU A 106 -24.35 21.12 -23.12
C GLU A 106 -24.88 19.68 -23.25
N ASP A 107 -26.14 19.48 -22.85
CA ASP A 107 -26.93 18.24 -22.89
C ASP A 107 -27.19 17.67 -24.30
N GLN A 108 -26.24 17.74 -25.22
CA GLN A 108 -26.32 17.19 -26.58
C GLN A 108 -24.95 16.56 -26.85
N GLU A 109 -24.74 15.26 -26.73
CA GLU A 109 -25.11 14.26 -27.71
C GLU A 109 -25.04 12.88 -27.04
N GLN A 110 -26.19 12.32 -26.69
CA GLN A 110 -26.33 10.95 -26.25
C GLN A 110 -26.01 10.02 -27.44
N PHE A 111 -24.83 9.41 -27.46
CA PHE A 111 -24.42 8.51 -28.54
C PHE A 111 -25.36 7.29 -28.61
N GLN A 112 -26.08 7.19 -29.73
CA GLN A 112 -26.91 6.05 -30.09
C GLN A 112 -25.99 4.84 -30.35
N LEU A 113 -26.23 3.75 -29.62
CA LEU A 113 -25.52 2.48 -29.80
C LEU A 113 -26.34 1.63 -30.77
N ASP A 114 -25.93 1.59 -32.03
CA ASP A 114 -26.54 0.69 -33.01
C ASP A 114 -26.12 -0.76 -32.68
N LEU A 115 -27.13 -1.63 -32.60
CA LEU A 115 -27.06 -3.01 -32.12
C LEU A 115 -26.72 -4.00 -33.25
#